data_AF-X1LT99-F1
#
_entry.id   AF-X1LT99-F1
#
_cell.length_a   1.000
_cell.length_b   1.000
_cell.length_c   1.000
_cell.angle_alpha   90.00
_cell.angle_beta   90.00
_cell.angle_gamma   90.00
#
_symmetry.space_group_name_H-M   'P 1'
#
loop_
_entity.id
_entity.type
_entity.pdbx_description
1 polymer ?
#
loop_
_entity_poly.entity_id
_entity_poly.type
_entity_poly.pdbx_seq_one_letter_code
_entity_poly.pdbx_strand_id
1 'polypeptide(L)' 'RKEAVILILKHLFLKLIGKSQLDFKDVFVPWGKKVRRYYHYFTKRELINLVKKEGFKIKKFGVAKNETGKRSNIYLIAEK' A
#
# COMPACT_ATOMS: atom_id res chain seq x y z
N ARG A 1 -4.10 -12.08 -2.60
CA ARG A 1 -4.68 -10.78 -3.02
C ARG A 1 -6.12 -10.63 -2.56
N LYS A 2 -7.02 -11.59 -2.82
CA LYS A 2 -8.44 -11.50 -2.43
C LYS A 2 -8.65 -11.14 -0.95
N GLU A 3 -7.97 -11.84 -0.04
CA GLU A 3 -8.06 -11.55 1.41
C GLU A 3 -7.62 -10.12 1.80
N ALA A 4 -6.51 -9.64 1.23
CA ALA A 4 -6.05 -8.27 1.44
C ALA A 4 -7.04 -7.24 0.89
N VAL A 5 -7.61 -7.49 -0.29
CA VAL A 5 -8.64 -6.60 -0.88
C VAL A 5 -9.89 -6.56 0.00
N ILE A 6 -10.33 -7.70 0.53
CA ILE A 6 -11.45 -7.77 1.48
C ILE A 6 -11.15 -6.97 2.75
N LEU A 7 -9.93 -7.09 3.30
CA LEU A 7 -9.51 -6.31 4.46
C LEU A 7 -9.51 -4.80 4.17
N ILE A 8 -8.99 -4.39 3.01
CA ILE A 8 -8.97 -2.98 2.59
C ILE A 8 -10.40 -2.45 2.45
N LEU A 9 -11.30 -3.18 1.80
CA LEU A 9 -12.70 -2.77 1.64
C LEU A 9 -13.41 -2.68 3.00
N LYS A 10 -13.19 -3.65 3.89
CA LYS A 10 -13.73 -3.64 5.25
C LYS A 10 -13.26 -2.41 6.03
N HIS A 11 -11.97 -2.10 5.97
CA HIS A 11 -11.41 -0.96 6.70
C HIS A 11 -11.85 0.38 6.10
N LEU A 12 -12.02 0.44 4.78
CA LEU A 12 -12.56 1.62 4.10
C LEU A 12 -14.00 1.91 4.56
N PHE A 13 -14.86 0.90 4.62
CA PHE A 13 -16.23 1.03 5.15
C PHE A 13 -16.25 1.45 6.62
N LEU A 14 -15.39 0.85 7.46
CA LEU A 14 -15.27 1.22 8.87
C LEU A 14 -14.78 2.66 9.06
N LYS A 15 -13.86 3.15 8.22
CA LYS A 15 -13.40 4.55 8.25
C LYS A 15 -14.50 5.51 7.84
N LEU A 16 -15.31 5.17 6.82
CA LEU A 16 -16.46 5.96 6.39
C LEU A 16 -17.52 6.12 7.50
N ILE A 17 -17.70 5.10 8.34
CA ILE A 17 -18.66 5.13 9.48
C ILE A 17 -17.98 5.68 10.77
N GLY A 18 -16.74 6.17 10.68
CA GLY A 18 -16.03 6.76 11.83
C GLY A 18 -15.57 5.74 12.89
N LYS A 19 -15.64 4.44 12.61
CA LYS A 19 -15.28 3.34 13.53
C LYS A 19 -13.86 2.83 13.36
N SER A 20 -13.03 3.51 12.57
CA SER A 20 -11.63 3.13 12.32
C SER A 20 -10.69 4.32 12.51
N GLN A 21 -9.61 4.10 13.28
CA GLN A 21 -8.50 5.05 13.45
C GLN A 21 -7.46 4.96 12.33
N LEU A 22 -7.53 3.93 11.47
CA LEU A 22 -6.58 3.72 10.37
C LEU A 22 -6.82 4.68 9.22
N ASP A 23 -5.77 5.03 8.47
CA ASP A 23 -5.92 5.83 7.26
C ASP A 23 -6.47 5.05 6.07
N PHE A 24 -6.95 5.79 5.07
CA PHE A 24 -7.46 5.17 3.85
C PHE A 24 -6.33 4.34 3.23
N LYS A 25 -6.61 3.07 2.93
CA LYS A 25 -5.67 2.06 2.40
C LYS A 25 -4.66 1.50 3.41
N ASP A 26 -4.80 1.84 4.68
CA ASP A 26 -4.08 1.16 5.76
C ASP A 26 -4.83 -0.08 6.20
N VAL A 27 -4.10 -1.16 6.42
CA VAL A 27 -4.66 -2.40 6.97
C VAL A 27 -3.68 -3.11 7.87
N PHE A 28 -4.24 -3.81 8.85
CA PHE A 28 -3.52 -4.77 9.65
C PHE A 28 -3.72 -6.18 9.08
N VAL A 29 -2.65 -6.75 8.52
CA VAL A 29 -2.64 -8.11 8.00
C VAL A 29 -2.09 -9.05 9.07
N PRO A 30 -2.75 -10.18 9.39
CA PRO A 30 -2.19 -11.18 10.29
C PRO A 30 -0.80 -11.64 9.82
N TRP A 31 0.19 -11.60 10.72
CA TRP A 31 1.50 -12.18 10.50
C TRP A 31 1.73 -13.25 11.56
N GLY A 32 1.67 -14.50 11.12
CA GLY A 32 1.77 -15.65 12.04
C GLY A 32 0.58 -15.68 12.99
N LYS A 33 0.79 -16.19 14.20
CA LYS A 33 -0.30 -16.42 15.17
C LYS A 33 -0.51 -15.30 16.19
N LYS A 34 0.45 -14.37 16.34
CA LYS A 34 0.48 -13.45 17.48
C LYS A 34 0.47 -11.97 17.12
N VAL A 35 0.83 -11.61 15.88
CA VAL A 35 1.05 -10.20 15.53
C VAL A 35 0.27 -9.79 14.30
N ARG A 36 -0.10 -8.51 14.27
CA ARG A 36 -0.72 -7.86 13.11
C ARG A 36 0.32 -6.95 12.48
N ARG A 37 0.64 -7.18 11.21
CA ARG A 37 1.56 -6.33 10.44
C ARG A 37 0.78 -5.18 9.84
N TYR A 38 1.26 -3.97 10.08
CA TYR A 38 0.77 -2.79 9.39
C TYR A 38 1.21 -2.77 7.92
N TYR A 39 0.29 -2.45 7.03
CA TYR A 39 0.54 -2.23 5.61
C TYR A 39 -0.21 -0.99 5.13
N HIS A 40 0.50 -0.08 4.48
CA HIS A 40 -0.09 0.99 3.67
C HIS A 40 -0.07 0.59 2.19
N TYR A 41 -1.24 0.48 1.57
CA TYR A 41 -1.36 0.10 0.16
C TYR A 41 -1.26 1.31 -0.75
N PHE A 42 -0.01 1.74 -1.02
CA PHE A 42 0.27 2.84 -1.92
C PHE A 42 -0.36 2.67 -3.30
N THR A 43 -1.04 3.71 -3.77
CA THR A 43 -1.33 3.85 -5.20
C THR A 43 -0.11 4.40 -5.94
N LYS A 44 -0.04 4.16 -7.25
CA LYS A 44 1.02 4.71 -8.10
C LYS A 44 1.13 6.24 -7.99
N ARG A 45 0.00 6.95 -8.02
CA ARG A 45 -0.03 8.42 -7.96
C ARG A 45 0.41 8.94 -6.60
N GLU A 46 -0.05 8.32 -5.53
CA GLU A 46 0.32 8.66 -4.15
C GLU A 46 1.82 8.53 -3.91
N LEU A 47 2.41 7.42 -4.34
CA LEU A 47 3.86 7.21 -4.20
C LEU A 47 4.66 8.21 -5.03
N ILE A 48 4.23 8.51 -6.27
CA ILE A 48 4.85 9.53 -7.12
C ILE A 48 4.77 10.91 -6.48
N ASN A 49 3.61 11.29 -5.96
CA ASN A 49 3.39 12.61 -5.35
C ASN A 49 4.20 12.76 -4.06
N LEU A 50 4.27 11.71 -3.24
CA LEU A 50 5.08 11.68 -2.03
C LEU A 50 6.55 11.96 -2.37
N VAL A 51 7.12 11.19 -3.29
CA VAL A 51 8.53 11.33 -3.67
C VAL A 51 8.83 12.72 -4.25
N LYS A 52 7.96 13.24 -5.10
CA LYS A 52 8.10 14.60 -5.67
C LYS A 52 8.01 15.69 -4.60
N LYS A 53 7.09 15.54 -3.65
CA LYS A 53 6.90 16.50 -2.54
C LYS A 53 8.17 16.61 -1.69
N GLU A 54 8.87 15.50 -1.51
CA GLU A 54 10.15 15.44 -0.78
C GLU A 54 11.36 15.92 -1.62
N GLY A 55 11.12 16.47 -2.82
CA GLY A 55 12.15 17.08 -3.66
C GLY A 55 12.93 16.12 -4.56
N PHE A 56 12.51 14.87 -4.68
CA PHE A 56 13.20 13.89 -5.53
C PHE A 56 12.73 13.95 -6.98
N LYS A 57 13.68 13.74 -7.91
CA LYS A 57 13.42 13.56 -9.34
C LYS A 57 13.30 12.06 -9.66
N ILE A 58 12.13 11.65 -10.13
CA ILE A 58 11.84 10.27 -10.49
C ILE A 58 12.54 9.92 -11.81
N LYS A 59 13.39 8.88 -11.79
CA LYS A 59 14.08 8.32 -12.97
C LYS A 59 13.31 7.18 -13.61
N LYS A 60 12.78 6.28 -12.78
CA LYS A 60 12.06 5.09 -13.22
C LYS A 60 10.93 4.77 -12.26
N PHE A 61 9.85 4.23 -12.78
CA PHE A 61 8.79 3.65 -11.98
C PHE A 61 8.27 2.40 -12.69
N GLY A 62 7.68 1.49 -11.94
CA GLY A 62 7.04 0.33 -12.53
C GLY A 62 6.39 -0.58 -11.51
N VAL A 63 6.02 -1.76 -11.98
CA VAL A 63 5.47 -2.83 -11.15
C VAL A 63 6.41 -4.01 -11.24
N ALA A 64 7.03 -4.38 -10.12
CA ALA A 64 7.80 -5.59 -9.98
C ALA A 64 6.82 -6.73 -9.71
N LYS A 65 6.82 -7.75 -10.57
CA LYS A 65 6.02 -8.98 -10.39
C LYS A 65 6.97 -10.11 -10.00
N ASN A 66 6.52 -10.98 -9.11
CA ASN A 66 7.25 -12.22 -8.87
C ASN A 66 7.06 -13.21 -10.04
N GLU A 67 7.90 -14.24 -10.11
CA GLU A 67 7.87 -15.26 -11.18
C GLU A 67 6.49 -15.88 -11.36
N THR A 68 5.75 -16.09 -10.27
CA THR A 68 4.40 -16.66 -10.30
C THR A 68 3.29 -15.65 -10.59
N GLY A 69 3.59 -14.36 -10.73
CA GLY A 69 2.63 -13.25 -10.93
C GLY A 69 1.66 -12.98 -9.77
N LYS A 70 1.62 -13.86 -8.75
CA LYS A 70 0.70 -13.78 -7.60
C LYS A 70 0.94 -12.53 -6.76
N ARG A 71 2.18 -12.04 -6.70
CA ARG A 71 2.58 -10.83 -5.97
C ARG A 71 3.13 -9.79 -6.92
N SER A 72 2.73 -8.54 -6.69
CA SER A 72 3.29 -7.41 -7.40
C SER A 72 3.44 -6.23 -6.46
N ASN A 73 4.57 -5.56 -6.54
CA ASN A 73 4.87 -4.35 -5.79
C ASN A 73 5.13 -3.20 -6.76
N ILE A 74 4.74 -1.99 -6.36
CA ILE A 74 5.17 -0.78 -7.07
C ILE A 74 6.62 -0.52 -6.68
N TYR A 75 7.47 -0.22 -7.66
CA TYR A 75 8.82 0.28 -7.41
C TYR A 75 9.00 1.62 -8.08
N LEU A 76 9.91 2.42 -7.52
CA LEU A 76 10.44 3.60 -8.18
C LEU A 76 11.95 3.72 -7.92
N ILE A 77 12.63 4.44 -8.80
CA ILE A 77 14.02 4.85 -8.67
C ILE A 77 14.01 6.38 -8.82
N ALA A 78 14.59 7.08 -7.86
CA ALA A 78 14.67 8.54 -7.87
C ALA A 78 16.05 9.01 -7.42
N GLU A 79 16.43 10.21 -7.86
CA GLU A 79 17.60 10.95 -7.42
C GLU A 79 17.17 12.21 -6.67
N LYS A 80 18.03 12.72 -5.80
CA LYS A 80 17.83 14.02 -5.14
C LYS A 80 18.62 15.09 -5.87
#